data_AF-A0A0M1IW28-F1
#
_entry.id   AF-A0A0M1IW28-F1
#
_cell.length_a   1.000
_cell.length_b   1.000
_cell.length_c   1.000
_cell.angle_alpha   90.00
_cell.angle_beta   90.00
_cell.angle_gamma   90.00
#
_symmetry.space_group_name_H-M   'P 1'
#
loop_
_entity.id
_entity.type
_entity.pdbx_description
1 polymer ?
#
loop_
_entity_poly.entity_id
_entity_poly.type
_entity_poly.pdbx_seq_one_letter_code
_entity_poly.pdbx_strand_id
1 'polypeptide(L)'
;MFPYTSQDESRSISENSTWGIRRRFEQGKLHISHKKFLGYDKDEEGNLIINEKQTKIVRRIYKDCLDGKGTNRIEKEFEEEGVKGWNGKAKWYESTIRGILTNEKYKGDALLQKTYTVDFLTKKRAENNGEVPQYYVEERHPAIIDK
;
A
#
# COMPACT_ATOMS: atom_id res chain seq x y z
N MET A 1 -39.35 18.87 -14.89
CA MET A 1 -38.54 18.90 -13.65
C MET A 1 -37.17 18.34 -14.02
N PHE A 2 -36.12 19.13 -13.83
CA PHE A 2 -34.88 19.07 -14.61
C PHE A 2 -33.89 17.99 -14.10
N PRO A 3 -33.59 16.93 -14.87
CA PRO A 3 -32.55 15.96 -14.52
C PRO A 3 -31.12 16.51 -14.63
N TYR A 4 -30.97 17.74 -15.15
CA TYR A 4 -29.67 18.37 -15.40
C TYR A 4 -28.95 18.81 -14.11
N THR A 5 -29.68 19.19 -13.07
CA THR A 5 -29.09 19.68 -11.81
C THR A 5 -28.37 18.59 -11.03
N SER A 6 -28.92 17.36 -10.99
CA SER A 6 -28.29 16.25 -10.25
C SER A 6 -27.03 15.69 -10.93
N GLN A 7 -26.89 15.81 -12.26
CA GLN A 7 -25.66 15.41 -12.95
C GLN A 7 -24.53 16.41 -12.74
N ASP A 8 -24.85 17.71 -12.73
CA ASP A 8 -23.87 18.77 -12.50
C ASP A 8 -23.36 18.75 -11.05
N GLU A 9 -24.26 18.58 -10.08
CA GLU A 9 -23.90 18.37 -8.66
C GLU A 9 -23.02 17.12 -8.48
N SER A 10 -23.33 16.02 -9.16
CA SER A 10 -22.53 14.79 -9.10
C SER A 10 -21.12 14.97 -9.68
N ARG A 11 -20.98 15.74 -10.76
CA ARG A 11 -19.67 16.10 -11.34
C ARG A 11 -18.87 16.96 -10.36
N SER A 12 -19.48 18.01 -9.83
CA SER A 12 -18.85 18.92 -8.87
C SER A 12 -18.36 18.21 -7.60
N ILE A 13 -19.16 17.28 -7.05
CA ILE A 13 -18.76 16.48 -5.87
C ILE A 13 -17.57 15.56 -6.19
N SER A 14 -17.59 14.91 -7.36
CA SER A 14 -16.50 14.03 -7.80
C SER A 14 -15.20 14.79 -8.03
N GLU A 15 -15.28 15.96 -8.68
CA GLU A 15 -14.13 16.83 -8.91
C GLU A 15 -13.57 17.39 -7.60
N ASN A 16 -14.43 17.89 -6.71
CA ASN A 16 -14.00 18.42 -5.42
C ASN A 16 -13.36 17.35 -4.52
N SER A 17 -13.89 16.12 -4.56
CA SER A 17 -13.29 14.96 -3.87
C SER A 17 -11.91 14.60 -4.44
N THR A 18 -11.78 14.61 -5.76
CA THR A 18 -10.52 14.33 -6.46
C THR A 18 -9.47 15.40 -6.15
N TRP A 19 -9.87 16.67 -6.19
CA TRP A 19 -9.03 17.80 -5.77
C TRP A 19 -8.56 17.69 -4.32
N GLY A 20 -9.46 17.35 -3.39
CA GLY A 20 -9.10 17.15 -1.99
C GLY A 20 -8.16 15.97 -1.75
N ILE A 21 -8.21 14.94 -2.59
CA ILE A 21 -7.25 13.82 -2.56
C ILE A 21 -5.90 14.26 -3.12
N ARG A 22 -5.89 14.97 -4.25
CA ARG A 22 -4.68 15.48 -4.89
C ARG A 22 -3.92 16.46 -4.00
N ARG A 23 -4.62 17.40 -3.37
CA ARG A 23 -4.04 18.35 -2.41
C ARG A 23 -3.44 17.66 -1.19
N ARG A 24 -4.01 16.53 -0.77
CA ARG A 24 -3.43 15.69 0.29
C ARG A 24 -2.17 14.97 -0.18
N PHE A 25 -2.12 14.50 -1.43
CA PHE A 25 -0.91 13.94 -2.01
C PHE A 25 0.21 14.97 -2.17
N GLU A 26 -0.11 16.20 -2.58
CA GLU A 26 0.83 17.32 -2.64
C GLU A 26 1.43 17.67 -1.27
N GLN A 27 0.62 17.58 -0.21
CA GLN A 27 1.07 17.75 1.18
C GLN A 27 1.83 16.52 1.73
N GLY A 28 2.01 15.46 0.92
CA GLY A 28 2.57 14.20 1.37
C GLY A 28 1.73 13.50 2.45
N LYS A 29 0.47 13.91 2.68
CA LYS A 29 -0.43 13.32 3.68
C LYS A 29 -1.15 12.11 3.11
N LEU A 30 -0.45 10.97 3.05
CA LEU A 30 -1.01 9.69 2.66
C LEU A 30 -1.59 8.96 3.88
N HIS A 31 -2.87 8.58 3.79
CA HIS A 31 -3.48 7.65 4.73
C HIS A 31 -3.10 6.22 4.32
N ILE A 32 -2.00 5.71 4.86
CA ILE A 32 -1.54 4.35 4.58
C ILE A 32 -2.38 3.38 5.42
N SER A 33 -3.04 2.43 4.76
CA SER A 33 -3.85 1.42 5.44
C SER A 33 -2.97 0.32 6.05
N HIS A 34 -2.58 0.47 7.31
CA HIS A 34 -1.85 -0.52 8.13
C HIS A 34 -2.48 -1.93 8.14
N LYS A 35 -3.80 -2.04 7.94
CA LYS A 35 -4.54 -3.31 8.05
C LYS A 35 -4.12 -4.39 7.06
N LYS A 36 -3.36 -4.11 6.00
CA LYS A 36 -3.13 -5.07 4.90
C LYS A 36 -1.65 -5.41 4.64
N PHE A 37 -0.71 -4.92 5.46
CA PHE A 37 0.71 -5.23 5.27
C PHE A 37 1.42 -5.42 6.62
N LEU A 38 2.48 -6.24 6.62
CA LEU A 38 3.24 -6.61 7.80
C LEU A 38 4.33 -5.56 8.10
N GLY A 39 4.85 -5.52 9.32
CA GLY A 39 6.07 -4.79 9.66
C GLY A 39 5.85 -3.38 10.19
N TYR A 40 4.64 -2.86 10.09
CA TYR A 40 4.30 -1.53 10.57
C TYR A 40 3.04 -1.53 11.42
N ASP A 41 3.11 -0.81 12.52
CA ASP A 41 1.97 -0.46 13.37
C ASP A 41 1.58 1.00 13.15
N LYS A 42 0.48 1.41 13.78
CA LYS A 42 0.08 2.82 13.82
C LYS A 42 0.26 3.38 15.21
N ASP A 43 0.76 4.60 15.26
CA ASP A 43 0.75 5.42 16.47
C ASP A 43 -0.62 6.11 16.65
N GLU A 44 -0.82 6.78 17.79
CA GLU A 44 -2.08 7.48 18.12
C GLU A 44 -2.38 8.61 17.13
N GLU A 45 -1.34 9.22 16.54
CA GLU A 45 -1.45 10.22 15.47
C GLU A 45 -1.73 9.62 14.07
N GLY A 46 -1.74 8.29 13.95
CA GLY A 46 -1.97 7.59 12.67
C GLY A 46 -0.73 7.48 11.77
N ASN A 47 0.44 7.84 12.28
CA ASN A 47 1.74 7.64 11.65
C ASN A 47 2.15 6.16 11.69
N LEU A 48 2.92 5.70 10.69
CA LEU A 48 3.43 4.33 10.66
C LEU A 48 4.68 4.22 11.52
N ILE A 49 4.65 3.31 12.49
CA ILE A 49 5.78 2.96 13.36
C ILE A 49 6.28 1.56 13.02
N ILE A 50 7.59 1.32 13.14
CA ILE A 50 8.15 -0.02 12.89
C ILE A 50 7.72 -0.96 14.00
N ASN A 51 7.18 -2.12 13.65
CA ASN A 51 7.03 -3.21 14.61
C ASN A 51 8.16 -4.23 14.43
N GLU A 52 9.20 -4.13 15.27
CA GLU A 52 10.39 -4.98 15.18
C GLU A 52 10.09 -6.48 15.06
N LYS A 53 9.05 -6.98 15.75
CA LYS A 53 8.68 -8.41 15.68
C LYS A 53 8.22 -8.79 14.27
N GLN A 54 7.40 -7.96 13.65
CA GLN A 54 6.92 -8.18 12.29
C GLN A 54 8.00 -7.87 11.25
N THR A 55 8.80 -6.84 11.48
CA THR A 55 9.93 -6.44 10.64
C THR A 55 10.95 -7.56 10.50
N LYS A 56 11.21 -8.34 11.56
CA LYS A 56 12.08 -9.53 11.49
C LYS A 56 11.57 -10.56 10.47
N ILE A 57 10.26 -10.78 10.41
CA ILE A 57 9.64 -11.70 9.45
C ILE A 57 9.85 -11.18 8.02
N VAL A 58 9.61 -9.90 7.79
CA VAL A 58 9.83 -9.26 6.47
C VAL A 58 11.31 -9.36 6.06
N ARG A 59 12.23 -8.96 6.94
CA ARG A 59 13.69 -9.07 6.69
C ARG A 59 14.11 -10.50 6.38
N ARG A 60 13.53 -11.48 7.08
CA ARG A 60 13.77 -12.90 6.81
C ARG A 60 13.31 -13.31 5.43
N ILE A 61 12.10 -12.92 5.01
CA ILE A 61 11.60 -13.18 3.64
C ILE A 61 12.56 -12.63 2.58
N TYR A 62 13.02 -11.38 2.74
CA TYR A 62 13.98 -10.78 1.81
C TYR A 62 15.31 -11.53 1.81
N LYS A 63 15.82 -11.90 2.98
CA LYS A 63 17.06 -12.68 3.12
C LYS A 63 16.95 -14.05 2.46
N ASP A 64 15.88 -14.79 2.72
CA ASP A 64 15.63 -16.11 2.14
C ASP A 64 15.49 -16.03 0.61
N CYS A 65 14.84 -14.98 0.08
CA CYS A 65 14.76 -14.75 -1.35
C CYS A 65 16.14 -14.42 -1.97
N LEU A 66 16.98 -13.65 -1.28
CA LEU A 66 18.36 -13.36 -1.70
C LEU A 66 19.25 -14.61 -1.66
N ASP A 67 18.99 -15.52 -0.72
CA ASP A 67 19.63 -16.84 -0.63
C ASP A 67 19.18 -17.81 -1.76
N GLY A 68 18.23 -17.39 -2.59
CA GLY A 68 17.70 -18.19 -3.70
C GLY A 68 16.61 -19.17 -3.28
N LYS A 69 16.05 -19.05 -2.07
CA LYS A 69 14.88 -19.86 -1.69
C LYS A 69 13.65 -19.41 -2.47
N GLY A 70 12.99 -20.38 -3.09
CA GLY A 70 11.71 -20.15 -3.72
C GLY A 70 10.64 -19.76 -2.70
N THR A 71 9.75 -18.87 -3.12
CA THR A 71 8.63 -18.34 -2.32
C THR A 71 7.77 -19.44 -1.66
N ASN A 72 7.57 -20.57 -2.36
CA ASN A 72 6.83 -21.74 -1.85
C ASN A 72 7.53 -22.43 -0.66
N ARG A 73 8.87 -22.41 -0.64
CA ARG A 73 9.66 -23.00 0.45
C ARG A 73 9.57 -22.14 1.71
N ILE A 74 9.63 -20.82 1.53
CA ILE A 74 9.46 -19.84 2.61
C ILE A 74 8.06 -19.97 3.22
N GLU A 75 7.02 -20.13 2.40
CA GLU A 75 5.66 -20.38 2.86
C GLU A 75 5.58 -21.60 3.78
N LYS A 76 6.13 -22.74 3.35
CA LYS A 76 6.14 -23.97 4.16
C LYS A 76 6.90 -23.81 5.47
N GLU A 77 8.12 -23.26 5.41
CA GLU A 77 8.93 -23.01 6.60
C GLU A 77 8.16 -22.14 7.61
N PHE A 78 7.46 -21.10 7.14
CA PHE A 78 6.73 -20.20 8.01
C PHE A 78 5.45 -20.82 8.59
N GLU A 79 4.79 -21.70 7.83
CA GLU A 79 3.63 -22.45 8.31
C GLU A 79 4.04 -23.50 9.35
N GLU A 80 5.16 -24.22 9.14
CA GLU A 80 5.73 -25.20 10.08
C GLU A 80 6.19 -24.53 11.39
N GLU A 81 6.80 -23.35 11.30
CA GLU A 81 7.22 -22.56 12.47
C GLU A 81 6.05 -21.83 13.15
N GLY A 82 4.85 -21.84 12.57
CA GLY A 82 3.69 -21.16 13.12
C GLY A 82 3.80 -19.63 13.07
N VAL A 83 4.56 -19.07 12.12
CA VAL A 83 4.78 -17.63 11.96
C VAL A 83 3.47 -16.95 11.58
N LYS A 84 3.00 -16.04 12.42
CA LYS A 84 1.75 -15.31 12.16
C LYS A 84 1.96 -14.20 11.12
N GLY A 85 1.17 -14.24 10.05
CA GLY A 85 1.09 -13.17 9.06
C GLY A 85 0.24 -11.98 9.54
N TRP A 86 -0.09 -11.07 8.63
CA TRP A 86 -0.78 -9.80 8.95
C TRP A 86 -2.18 -10.01 9.53
N ASN A 87 -2.81 -11.13 9.19
CA ASN A 87 -4.11 -11.54 9.68
C ASN A 87 -4.07 -12.23 11.05
N GLY A 88 -2.89 -12.35 11.68
CA GLY A 88 -2.70 -13.10 12.93
C GLY A 88 -2.82 -14.62 12.78
N LYS A 89 -2.98 -15.10 11.54
CA LYS A 89 -3.02 -16.53 11.20
C LYS A 89 -1.63 -16.98 10.73
N ALA A 90 -1.26 -18.22 11.03
CA ALA A 90 -0.02 -18.85 10.58
C ALA A 90 -0.09 -19.36 9.12
N LYS A 91 -1.14 -19.00 8.37
CA LYS A 91 -1.32 -19.43 6.99
C LYS A 91 -0.67 -18.42 6.04
N TRP A 92 0.35 -18.88 5.34
CA TRP A 92 1.04 -18.10 4.31
C TRP A 92 0.59 -18.52 2.92
N TYR A 93 0.77 -17.62 1.97
CA TYR A 93 0.52 -17.88 0.56
C TYR A 93 1.64 -17.25 -0.24
N GLU A 94 2.08 -17.94 -1.30
CA GLU A 94 3.07 -17.45 -2.24
C GLU A 94 2.77 -16.02 -2.73
N SER A 95 1.50 -15.73 -3.06
CA SER A 95 1.05 -14.41 -3.51
C SER A 95 1.27 -13.32 -2.46
N THR A 96 1.15 -13.66 -1.17
CA THR A 96 1.39 -12.73 -0.06
C THR A 96 2.88 -12.41 0.05
N ILE A 97 3.74 -13.42 -0.03
CA ILE A 97 5.20 -13.24 0.04
C ILE A 97 5.69 -12.45 -1.17
N ARG A 98 5.21 -12.78 -2.38
CA ARG A 98 5.52 -12.02 -3.60
C ARG A 98 5.07 -10.57 -3.49
N GLY A 99 3.88 -10.33 -2.93
CA GLY A 99 3.39 -8.98 -2.64
C GLY A 99 4.22 -8.22 -1.61
N ILE A 100 4.90 -8.92 -0.69
CA ILE A 100 5.84 -8.29 0.26
C ILE A 100 7.13 -7.88 -0.46
N LEU A 101 7.64 -8.73 -1.34
CA LEU A 101 8.87 -8.48 -2.11
C LEU A 101 8.72 -7.36 -3.15
N THR A 102 7.54 -7.21 -3.77
CA THR A 102 7.29 -6.18 -4.79
C THR A 102 6.84 -4.84 -4.22
N ASN A 103 6.61 -4.75 -2.90
CA ASN A 103 6.04 -3.56 -2.30
C ASN A 103 7.12 -2.57 -1.86
N GLU A 104 7.23 -1.49 -2.61
CA GLU A 104 8.18 -0.37 -2.42
C GLU A 104 8.10 0.25 -1.02
N LYS A 105 6.96 0.13 -0.33
CA LYS A 105 6.77 0.65 1.03
C LYS A 105 7.76 0.07 2.03
N TYR A 106 8.31 -1.12 1.79
CA TYR A 106 9.30 -1.70 2.68
C TYR A 106 10.67 -1.00 2.61
N LYS A 107 10.93 -0.24 1.54
CA LYS A 107 12.13 0.58 1.35
C LYS A 107 11.99 2.01 1.90
N GLY A 108 10.82 2.36 2.46
CA GLY A 108 10.54 3.73 2.92
C GLY A 108 9.88 4.61 1.85
N ASP A 109 9.70 4.10 0.64
CA ASP A 109 9.17 4.85 -0.50
C ASP A 109 7.65 4.72 -0.62
N ALA A 110 6.99 5.80 -1.00
CA ALA A 110 5.57 5.80 -1.31
C ALA A 110 5.27 6.49 -2.63
N LEU A 111 4.92 5.71 -3.66
CA LEU A 111 4.36 6.25 -4.89
C LEU A 111 2.87 6.55 -4.71
N LEU A 112 2.52 7.84 -4.78
CA LEU A 112 1.17 8.35 -4.69
C LEU A 112 0.53 8.39 -6.08
N GLN A 113 -0.80 8.26 -6.12
CA GLN A 113 -1.59 8.38 -7.35
C GLN A 113 -1.28 7.31 -8.42
N LYS A 114 -1.06 6.05 -7.99
CA LYS A 114 -0.94 4.88 -8.89
C LYS A 114 -2.17 4.60 -9.74
N THR A 115 -3.35 5.05 -9.29
CA THR A 115 -4.60 4.93 -10.04
C THR A 115 -5.34 6.25 -10.01
N TYR A 116 -6.07 6.53 -11.08
CA TYR A 116 -6.92 7.70 -11.20
C TYR A 116 -8.33 7.29 -11.65
N THR A 117 -9.32 8.15 -11.39
CA THR A 117 -10.69 7.93 -11.84
C THR A 117 -10.81 8.45 -13.26
N VAL A 118 -11.04 7.57 -14.23
CA VAL A 118 -11.19 7.92 -15.65
C VAL A 118 -12.56 8.50 -15.92
N ASP A 119 -13.57 7.93 -15.27
CA ASP A 119 -14.97 8.22 -15.55
C ASP A 119 -15.75 8.35 -14.24
N PHE A 120 -16.26 9.56 -13.98
CA PHE A 120 -16.97 9.89 -12.74
C PHE A 120 -18.38 9.27 -12.69
N LEU A 121 -18.98 9.00 -13.85
CA LEU A 121 -20.34 8.46 -13.97
C LEU A 121 -20.35 6.96 -13.63
N THR A 122 -19.34 6.24 -14.11
CA THR A 122 -19.17 4.80 -13.89
C THR A 122 -18.22 4.48 -12.73
N LYS A 123 -17.58 5.50 -12.14
CA LYS A 123 -16.52 5.39 -11.11
C LYS A 123 -15.37 4.47 -11.53
N LYS A 124 -15.11 4.35 -12.83
CA LYS A 124 -14.08 3.47 -13.37
C LYS A 124 -12.70 4.04 -13.02
N ARG A 125 -11.84 3.18 -12.47
CA ARG A 125 -10.45 3.52 -12.12
C ARG A 125 -9.50 2.85 -13.09
N ALA A 126 -8.47 3.55 -13.52
CA ALA A 126 -7.38 3.01 -14.32
C ALA A 126 -6.03 3.25 -13.62
N GLU A 127 -5.04 2.44 -13.97
CA GLU A 127 -3.65 2.66 -13.58
C GLU A 127 -3.12 3.92 -14.25
N ASN A 128 -2.39 4.72 -13.48
CA ASN A 128 -1.82 5.97 -13.97
C ASN A 128 -0.43 5.69 -14.56
N ASN A 129 -0.32 5.72 -15.88
CA ASN A 129 0.95 5.55 -16.60
C ASN A 129 1.61 6.88 -17.01
N GLY A 130 1.24 7.99 -16.34
CA GLY A 130 1.71 9.35 -16.67
C GLY A 130 0.60 10.29 -17.15
N GLU A 131 -0.66 9.84 -17.15
CA GLU A 131 -1.82 10.64 -17.51
C GLU A 131 -2.11 11.74 -16.49
N VAL A 132 -1.76 11.51 -15.22
CA VAL A 132 -1.84 12.51 -14.14
C VAL A 132 -0.55 12.52 -13.32
N PRO A 133 -0.17 13.65 -12.68
CA PRO A 133 1.06 13.73 -11.90
C PRO A 133 1.12 12.64 -10.82
N GLN A 134 2.22 11.90 -10.81
CA GLN A 134 2.55 10.96 -9.75
C GLN A 134 3.46 11.69 -8.76
N TYR A 135 3.19 11.54 -7.48
CA TYR A 135 4.04 12.12 -6.43
C TYR A 135 4.80 10.98 -5.78
N TYR A 136 6.11 10.96 -5.94
CA TYR A 136 6.99 10.04 -5.24
C TYR A 136 7.42 10.72 -3.94
N VAL A 137 7.15 10.08 -2.81
CA VAL A 137 7.58 10.56 -1.49
C VAL A 137 8.61 9.56 -0.96
N GLU A 138 9.85 10.03 -0.88
CA GLU A 138 10.98 9.31 -0.27
C GLU A 138 10.95 9.48 1.25
N GLU A 139 11.41 8.46 1.98
CA GLU A 139 11.69 8.51 3.43
C GLU A 139 10.55 8.99 4.35
N ARG A 140 9.29 8.78 3.95
CA ARG A 140 8.14 9.21 4.77
C ARG A 140 7.97 8.41 6.06
N HIS A 141 8.34 7.14 6.01
CA HIS A 141 8.26 6.22 7.14
C HIS A 141 9.54 5.38 7.19
N PRO A 142 9.94 4.95 8.39
CA PRO A 142 11.21 4.24 8.55
C PRO A 142 11.26 2.97 7.70
N ALA A 143 12.30 2.85 6.88
CA ALA A 143 12.50 1.70 6.00
C ALA A 143 12.75 0.42 6.81
N ILE A 144 12.18 -0.68 6.34
CA ILE A 144 12.38 -2.02 6.93
C ILE A 144 13.59 -2.71 6.29
N ILE A 145 13.77 -2.49 4.99
CA ILE A 145 14.84 -3.06 4.16
C ILE A 145 15.73 -1.91 3.66
N ASP A 146 17.04 -2.10 3.76
CA ASP A 146 18.05 -1.19 3.20
C ASP A 146 18.05 -1.26 1.66
N LYS A 147 18.44 -0.18 0.98
CA LYS A 147 18.16 0.02 -0.44
C LYS A 147 18.91 -0.94 -1.37
#